data_AF-A0A7V0JEB4-F1
#
_entry.id   AF-A0A7V0JEB4-F1
#
_cell.length_a   1.000
_cell.length_b   1.000
_cell.length_c   1.000
_cell.angle_alpha   90.00
_cell.angle_beta   90.00
_cell.angle_gamma   90.00
#
_symmetry.space_group_name_H-M   'P 1'
#
loop_
_entity.id
_entity.type
_entity.pdbx_description
1 polymer ?
#
loop_
_entity_poly.entity_id
_entity_poly.type
_entity_poly.pdbx_seq_one_letter_code
_entity_poly.pdbx_strand_id
1 'polypeptide(L)'
;MSEHDIKRFLIAQEQLPDNFPTHRHHSKFWESLGRVVGTFGFLEEVLGRAIFALSSTRTYEEDEIDSAYEKWLPKLERSLYDQLGGLIDSFGKEVREHPKSTITDIDDLVTDLKEASKLRNVLCHGSWRPPDDSGASEPLFVNRQLEIFDTKVDCAFLNQVQMDAARLACSVINTVTHMGFQFPGSSGPGVEIWKNKKTQ
;
A
#
# COMPACT_ATOMS: atom_id res chain seq x y z
N MET A 1 -41.41 18.99 29.89
CA MET A 1 -40.84 19.51 28.63
C MET A 1 -41.63 18.87 27.51
N SER A 2 -42.48 19.62 26.80
CA SER A 2 -43.37 19.07 25.79
C SER A 2 -42.58 18.51 24.62
N GLU A 3 -42.92 17.30 24.18
CA GLU A 3 -42.48 16.74 22.91
C GLU A 3 -42.97 17.67 21.80
N HIS A 4 -42.11 18.60 21.38
CA HIS A 4 -42.31 19.32 20.13
C HIS A 4 -42.32 18.29 19.00
N ASP A 5 -43.36 18.31 18.17
CA ASP A 5 -43.49 17.45 16.98
C ASP A 5 -42.20 17.45 16.18
N ILE A 6 -41.44 16.36 16.27
CA ILE A 6 -40.16 16.21 15.56
C ILE A 6 -40.48 16.12 14.07
N LYS A 7 -40.24 17.21 13.34
CA LYS A 7 -40.32 17.21 11.87
C LYS A 7 -39.18 16.38 11.31
N ARG A 8 -39.54 15.34 10.56
CA ARG A 8 -38.61 14.43 9.87
C ARG A 8 -38.65 14.71 8.38
N PHE A 9 -37.50 14.61 7.72
CA PHE A 9 -37.34 14.86 6.29
C PHE A 9 -36.55 13.71 5.66
N LEU A 10 -36.80 13.46 4.38
CA LEU A 10 -36.04 12.53 3.54
C LEU A 10 -35.25 13.32 2.49
N ILE A 11 -34.09 12.78 2.09
CA ILE A 11 -33.32 13.34 0.99
C ILE A 11 -34.00 12.99 -0.34
N ALA A 12 -34.23 13.99 -1.18
CA ALA A 12 -34.69 13.80 -2.55
C ALA A 12 -33.52 13.34 -3.44
N GLN A 13 -33.26 12.02 -3.46
CA GLN A 13 -32.10 11.44 -4.16
C GLN A 13 -32.06 11.78 -5.66
N GLU A 14 -33.23 11.89 -6.29
CA GLU A 14 -33.40 12.26 -7.70
C GLU A 14 -33.00 13.70 -8.01
N GLN A 15 -32.86 14.55 -6.99
CA GLN A 15 -32.46 15.96 -7.11
C GLN A 15 -30.98 16.18 -6.74
N LEU A 16 -30.24 15.10 -6.45
CA LEU A 16 -28.81 15.20 -6.18
C LEU A 16 -28.04 15.48 -7.49
N PRO A 17 -26.94 16.25 -7.42
CA PRO A 17 -26.07 16.45 -8.59
C PRO A 17 -25.50 15.13 -9.10
N ASP A 18 -25.22 15.08 -10.40
CA ASP A 18 -24.47 13.97 -11.00
C ASP A 18 -23.14 13.77 -10.27
N ASN A 19 -22.80 12.51 -10.00
CA ASN A 19 -21.62 12.13 -9.20
C ASN A 19 -21.65 12.63 -7.75
N PHE A 20 -22.82 12.83 -7.13
CA PHE A 20 -22.87 13.02 -5.68
C PHE A 20 -22.25 11.81 -4.93
N PRO A 21 -21.41 11.99 -3.89
CA PRO A 21 -21.01 13.25 -3.25
C PRO A 21 -19.72 13.88 -3.81
N THR A 22 -19.10 13.32 -4.85
CA THR A 22 -17.80 13.72 -5.40
C THR A 22 -17.85 14.86 -6.42
N HIS A 23 -19.05 15.26 -6.84
CA HIS A 23 -19.35 16.31 -7.83
C HIS A 23 -18.65 17.68 -7.64
N ARG A 24 -18.21 18.03 -6.43
CA ARG A 24 -17.58 19.34 -6.15
C ARG A 24 -16.12 19.44 -6.58
N HIS A 25 -15.49 18.31 -6.85
CA HIS A 25 -14.13 18.23 -7.34
C HIS A 25 -14.11 18.09 -8.85
N HIS A 26 -13.12 18.70 -9.51
CA HIS A 26 -12.88 18.43 -10.92
C HIS A 26 -12.49 16.96 -11.12
N SER A 27 -12.89 16.36 -12.25
CA SER A 27 -12.58 14.96 -12.58
C SER A 27 -11.09 14.62 -12.48
N LYS A 28 -10.21 15.58 -12.83
CA LYS A 28 -8.75 15.43 -12.74
C LYS A 28 -8.25 15.14 -11.31
N PHE A 29 -8.92 15.68 -10.29
CA PHE A 29 -8.60 15.37 -8.89
C PHE A 29 -8.84 13.89 -8.60
N TRP A 30 -10.01 13.38 -8.98
CA TRP A 30 -10.37 11.97 -8.82
C TRP A 30 -9.50 11.03 -9.64
N GLU A 31 -9.09 11.44 -10.85
CA GLU A 31 -8.13 10.69 -11.65
C GLU A 31 -6.78 10.57 -10.94
N SER A 32 -6.25 11.71 -10.44
CA SER A 32 -4.97 11.74 -9.72
C SER A 32 -5.04 10.90 -8.44
N LEU A 33 -6.15 11.01 -7.69
CA LEU A 33 -6.40 10.21 -6.49
C LEU A 33 -6.48 8.70 -6.82
N GLY A 34 -7.22 8.34 -7.87
CA GLY A 34 -7.33 6.94 -8.30
C GLY A 34 -5.99 6.34 -8.72
N ARG A 35 -5.14 7.12 -9.41
CA ARG A 35 -3.79 6.69 -9.81
C ARG A 35 -2.88 6.42 -8.61
N VAL A 36 -2.87 7.30 -7.61
CA VAL A 36 -2.06 7.09 -6.40
C VAL A 36 -2.58 5.92 -5.57
N VAL A 37 -3.90 5.78 -5.41
CA VAL A 37 -4.51 4.62 -4.71
C VAL A 37 -4.17 3.31 -5.43
N GLY A 38 -4.27 3.27 -6.76
CA GLY A 38 -3.88 2.11 -7.55
C GLY A 38 -2.38 1.77 -7.45
N THR A 39 -1.53 2.80 -7.33
CA THR A 39 -0.09 2.62 -7.14
C THR A 39 0.23 2.03 -5.76
N PHE A 40 -0.48 2.43 -4.71
CA PHE A 40 -0.36 1.77 -3.40
C PHE A 40 -0.82 0.31 -3.43
N GLY A 41 -1.88 -0.02 -4.18
CA GLY A 41 -2.29 -1.41 -4.38
C GLY A 41 -1.20 -2.25 -5.07
N PHE A 42 -0.52 -1.67 -6.06
CA PHE A 42 0.65 -2.32 -6.68
C PHE A 42 1.82 -2.49 -5.70
N LEU A 43 2.09 -1.49 -4.84
CA LEU A 43 3.12 -1.60 -3.80
C LEU A 43 2.82 -2.73 -2.80
N GLU A 44 1.56 -2.86 -2.36
CA GLU A 44 1.12 -3.96 -1.49
C GLU A 44 1.37 -5.34 -2.16
N GLU A 45 1.01 -5.48 -3.43
CA GLU A 45 1.29 -6.70 -4.20
C GLU A 45 2.80 -6.99 -4.33
N VAL A 46 3.60 -5.97 -4.61
CA VAL A 46 5.05 -6.06 -4.73
C VAL A 46 5.69 -6.49 -3.41
N LEU A 47 5.25 -5.96 -2.28
CA LEU A 47 5.70 -6.39 -0.95
C LEU A 47 5.38 -7.87 -0.70
N GLY A 48 4.16 -8.31 -1.02
CA GLY A 48 3.78 -9.73 -0.90
C GLY A 48 4.67 -10.66 -1.73
N ARG A 49 4.96 -10.27 -2.98
CA ARG A 49 5.87 -11.02 -3.86
C ARG A 49 7.32 -11.01 -3.35
N ALA A 50 7.78 -9.90 -2.78
CA ALA A 50 9.11 -9.82 -2.18
C ALA A 50 9.23 -10.70 -0.93
N ILE A 51 8.21 -10.72 -0.06
CA ILE A 51 8.14 -11.63 1.09
C ILE A 51 8.23 -13.08 0.62
N PHE A 52 7.47 -13.46 -0.40
CA PHE A 52 7.56 -14.79 -0.99
C PHE A 52 8.97 -15.09 -1.48
N ALA A 53 9.55 -14.20 -2.30
CA ALA A 53 10.89 -14.36 -2.84
C ALA A 53 11.92 -14.60 -1.73
N LEU A 54 12.03 -13.66 -0.79
CA LEU A 54 13.03 -13.69 0.28
C LEU A 54 12.83 -14.89 1.20
N SER A 55 11.59 -15.21 1.58
CA SER A 55 11.34 -16.36 2.46
C SER A 55 11.61 -17.70 1.77
N SER A 56 11.37 -17.80 0.46
CA SER A 56 11.60 -19.02 -0.32
C SER A 56 13.08 -19.27 -0.66
N THR A 57 13.90 -18.22 -0.73
CA THR A 57 15.34 -18.33 -1.02
C THR A 57 16.22 -18.36 0.23
N ARG A 58 15.60 -18.28 1.41
CA ARG A 58 16.28 -18.34 2.69
C ARG A 58 16.80 -19.75 2.95
N THR A 59 18.08 -19.84 3.32
CA THR A 59 18.72 -21.09 3.73
C THR A 59 18.57 -21.27 5.25
N TYR A 60 18.36 -22.51 5.68
CA TYR A 60 18.23 -22.91 7.08
C TYR A 60 19.21 -24.05 7.39
N GLU A 61 19.61 -24.18 8.65
CA GLU A 61 20.32 -25.38 9.13
C GLU A 61 19.37 -26.58 9.13
N GLU A 62 19.89 -27.80 9.01
CA GLU A 62 19.10 -29.02 8.78
C GLU A 62 18.06 -29.28 9.88
N ASP A 63 18.39 -28.97 11.13
CA ASP A 63 17.51 -29.13 12.30
C ASP A 63 16.43 -28.04 12.41
N GLU A 64 16.52 -26.95 11.64
CA GLU A 64 15.55 -25.86 11.63
C GLU A 64 14.52 -25.98 10.49
N ILE A 65 14.76 -26.84 9.49
CA ILE A 65 13.96 -26.93 8.26
C ILE A 65 12.48 -27.20 8.56
N ASP A 66 12.17 -28.22 9.36
CA ASP A 66 10.78 -28.60 9.63
C ASP A 66 10.01 -27.47 10.31
N SER A 67 10.61 -26.83 11.32
CA SER A 67 10.00 -25.71 12.02
C SER A 67 9.83 -24.48 11.13
N ALA A 68 10.80 -24.22 10.23
CA ALA A 68 10.72 -23.13 9.28
C ALA A 68 9.60 -23.37 8.26
N TYR A 69 9.46 -24.60 7.75
CA TYR A 69 8.44 -24.98 6.79
C TYR A 69 7.02 -24.89 7.37
N GLU A 70 6.80 -25.37 8.60
CA GLU A 70 5.51 -25.25 9.30
C GLU A 70 5.04 -23.80 9.44
N LYS A 71 5.98 -22.88 9.67
CA LYS A 71 5.68 -21.44 9.81
C LYS A 71 5.55 -20.72 8.47
N TRP A 72 6.00 -21.32 7.38
CA TRP A 72 6.09 -20.65 6.09
C TRP A 72 4.73 -20.47 5.42
N LEU A 73 3.91 -21.54 5.34
CA LEU A 73 2.58 -21.44 4.71
C LEU A 73 1.67 -20.40 5.39
N PRO A 74 1.51 -20.38 6.74
CA PRO A 74 0.71 -19.35 7.39
C PRO A 74 1.22 -17.92 7.15
N LYS A 75 2.55 -17.74 7.02
CA LYS A 75 3.15 -16.44 6.69
C LYS A 75 2.76 -16.00 5.28
N LEU A 76 2.81 -16.91 4.30
CA LEU A 76 2.41 -16.61 2.93
C LEU A 76 0.93 -16.31 2.84
N GLU A 77 0.07 -17.11 3.47
CA GLU A 77 -1.38 -16.86 3.52
C GLU A 77 -1.70 -15.51 4.12
N ARG A 78 -1.04 -15.15 5.23
CA ARG A 78 -1.16 -13.83 5.85
C ARG A 78 -0.75 -12.69 4.92
N SER A 79 0.32 -12.88 4.17
CA SER A 79 0.80 -11.87 3.20
C SER A 79 -0.17 -11.63 2.04
N LEU A 80 -1.20 -12.46 1.85
CA LEU A 80 -2.23 -12.24 0.82
C LEU A 80 -3.31 -11.25 1.25
N TYR A 81 -3.56 -11.08 2.54
CA TYR A 81 -4.65 -10.24 3.06
C TYR A 81 -4.20 -9.16 4.05
N ASP A 82 -2.95 -9.20 4.51
CA ASP A 82 -2.41 -8.16 5.38
C ASP A 82 -2.43 -6.80 4.68
N GLN A 83 -2.78 -5.77 5.43
CA GLN A 83 -2.71 -4.39 4.96
C GLN A 83 -1.25 -3.94 4.87
N LEU A 84 -1.00 -2.86 4.11
CA LEU A 84 0.33 -2.29 3.86
C LEU A 84 1.26 -2.29 5.08
N GLY A 85 0.81 -1.84 6.26
CA GLY A 85 1.64 -1.83 7.46
C GLY A 85 2.16 -3.21 7.88
N GLY A 86 1.31 -4.24 7.86
CA GLY A 86 1.71 -5.62 8.18
C GLY A 86 2.67 -6.19 7.14
N LEU A 87 2.42 -5.92 5.86
CA LEU A 87 3.31 -6.30 4.76
C LEU A 87 4.70 -5.67 4.92
N ILE A 88 4.77 -4.39 5.28
CA ILE A 88 6.06 -3.69 5.50
C ILE A 88 6.85 -4.33 6.64
N ASP A 89 6.19 -4.65 7.76
CA ASP A 89 6.85 -5.28 8.90
C ASP A 89 7.36 -6.70 8.55
N SER A 90 6.53 -7.51 7.87
CA SER A 90 6.94 -8.83 7.38
C SER A 90 8.07 -8.74 6.37
N PHE A 91 7.99 -7.84 5.39
CA PHE A 91 9.03 -7.61 4.39
C PHE A 91 10.37 -7.25 5.04
N GLY A 92 10.38 -6.24 5.92
CA GLY A 92 11.59 -5.81 6.59
C GLY A 92 12.20 -6.93 7.44
N LYS A 93 11.38 -7.80 8.03
CA LYS A 93 11.86 -8.98 8.75
C LYS A 93 12.54 -9.97 7.80
N GLU A 94 11.93 -10.31 6.68
CA GLU A 94 12.52 -11.27 5.72
C GLU A 94 13.84 -10.76 5.16
N VAL A 95 13.98 -9.46 4.84
CA VAL A 95 15.27 -8.91 4.37
C VAL A 95 16.35 -8.98 5.44
N ARG A 96 16.05 -8.58 6.69
CA ARG A 96 17.04 -8.58 7.79
C ARG A 96 17.50 -9.97 8.17
N GLU A 97 16.59 -10.94 8.15
CA GLU A 97 16.90 -12.31 8.55
C GLU A 97 17.44 -13.17 7.41
N HIS A 98 17.50 -12.65 6.17
CA HIS A 98 18.02 -13.40 5.04
C HIS A 98 19.56 -13.48 5.11
N PRO A 99 20.17 -14.69 5.24
CA PRO A 99 21.62 -14.81 5.48
C PRO A 99 22.51 -14.23 4.37
N LYS A 100 21.97 -14.16 3.15
CA LYS A 100 22.64 -13.62 1.95
C LYS A 100 22.14 -12.22 1.55
N SER A 101 21.46 -11.51 2.44
CA SER A 101 20.99 -10.15 2.12
C SER A 101 22.18 -9.25 1.80
N THR A 102 22.10 -8.55 0.67
CA THR A 102 23.09 -7.56 0.24
C THR A 102 22.62 -6.12 0.49
N ILE A 103 21.46 -5.95 1.13
CA ILE A 103 20.78 -4.67 1.31
C ILE A 103 21.20 -4.07 2.66
N THR A 104 21.91 -2.96 2.62
CA THR A 104 22.48 -2.30 3.81
C THR A 104 21.59 -1.19 4.38
N ASP A 105 20.67 -0.67 3.58
CA ASP A 105 19.78 0.46 3.85
C ASP A 105 18.33 0.03 4.10
N ILE A 106 18.12 -1.22 4.54
CA ILE A 106 16.78 -1.77 4.74
C ILE A 106 15.97 -1.00 5.79
N ASP A 107 16.62 -0.48 6.83
CA ASP A 107 15.93 0.28 7.87
C ASP A 107 15.41 1.63 7.37
N ASP A 108 16.15 2.28 6.46
CA ASP A 108 15.72 3.50 5.79
C ASP A 108 14.53 3.20 4.86
N LEU A 109 14.62 2.15 4.04
CA LEU A 109 13.53 1.74 3.16
C LEU A 109 12.25 1.39 3.95
N VAL A 110 12.37 0.65 5.06
CA VAL A 110 11.22 0.34 5.92
C VAL A 110 10.63 1.60 6.54
N THR A 111 11.47 2.57 6.90
CA THR A 111 11.02 3.87 7.42
C THR A 111 10.24 4.64 6.37
N ASP A 112 10.75 4.75 5.15
CA ASP A 112 10.08 5.43 4.04
C ASP A 112 8.74 4.76 3.68
N LEU A 113 8.70 3.42 3.66
CA LEU A 113 7.47 2.65 3.46
C LEU A 113 6.43 2.94 4.55
N LYS A 114 6.87 3.07 5.81
CA LYS A 114 5.97 3.42 6.93
C LYS A 114 5.44 4.85 6.81
N GLU A 115 6.25 5.82 6.42
CA GLU A 115 5.78 7.17 6.15
C GLU A 115 4.78 7.20 4.99
N ALA A 116 5.07 6.49 3.90
CA ALA A 116 4.14 6.35 2.77
C ALA A 116 2.81 5.69 3.17
N SER A 117 2.85 4.73 4.11
CA SER A 117 1.64 4.06 4.62
C SER A 117 0.69 5.01 5.36
N LYS A 118 1.22 6.05 6.02
CA LYS A 118 0.40 7.08 6.67
C LYS A 118 -0.39 7.86 5.64
N LEU A 119 0.26 8.27 4.55
CA LEU A 119 -0.40 8.95 3.43
C LEU A 119 -1.42 8.04 2.74
N ARG A 120 -1.08 6.78 2.48
CA ARG A 120 -2.01 5.78 1.92
C ARG A 120 -3.32 5.72 2.72
N ASN A 121 -3.23 5.71 4.05
CA ASN A 121 -4.43 5.66 4.90
C ASN A 121 -5.31 6.91 4.73
N VAL A 122 -4.71 8.09 4.69
CA VAL A 122 -5.43 9.36 4.45
C VAL A 122 -6.09 9.33 3.07
N LEU A 123 -5.34 8.96 2.03
CA LEU A 123 -5.81 9.04 0.64
C LEU A 123 -6.92 8.02 0.35
N CYS A 124 -6.83 6.82 0.94
CA CYS A 124 -7.82 5.75 0.72
C CYS A 124 -9.08 5.88 1.59
N HIS A 125 -8.98 6.49 2.78
CA HIS A 125 -10.06 6.49 3.77
C HIS A 125 -10.56 7.88 4.18
N GLY A 126 -9.88 8.94 3.77
CA GLY A 126 -10.26 10.31 4.07
C GLY A 126 -11.59 10.70 3.45
N SER A 127 -12.39 11.47 4.19
CA SER A 127 -13.61 12.09 3.66
C SER A 127 -13.26 13.42 3.00
N TRP A 128 -13.19 13.40 1.68
CA TRP A 128 -12.82 14.56 0.86
C TRP A 128 -13.84 15.69 0.97
N ARG A 129 -13.36 16.86 1.40
CA ARG A 129 -14.15 18.08 1.52
C ARG A 129 -14.23 18.81 0.18
N PRO A 130 -15.13 19.79 0.03
CA PRO A 130 -15.13 20.65 -1.15
C PRO A 130 -13.74 21.30 -1.32
N PRO A 131 -13.25 21.45 -2.56
CA PRO A 131 -11.99 22.13 -2.79
C PRO A 131 -12.08 23.62 -2.41
N ASP A 132 -10.93 24.21 -2.08
CA ASP A 132 -10.77 25.66 -1.97
C ASP A 132 -10.60 26.34 -3.35
N ASP A 133 -10.39 27.66 -3.37
CA ASP A 133 -10.23 28.45 -4.59
C ASP A 133 -9.03 28.02 -5.46
N SER A 134 -8.06 27.30 -4.87
CA SER A 134 -6.90 26.75 -5.59
C SER A 134 -7.16 25.35 -6.16
N GLY A 135 -8.32 24.75 -5.87
CA GLY A 135 -8.65 23.38 -6.25
C GLY A 135 -8.12 22.31 -5.27
N ALA A 136 -7.58 22.70 -4.12
CA ALA A 136 -7.05 21.79 -3.12
C ALA A 136 -8.13 21.41 -2.08
N SER A 137 -8.08 20.20 -1.52
CA SER A 137 -8.96 19.76 -0.43
C SER A 137 -8.16 19.30 0.78
N GLU A 138 -8.67 19.61 1.96
CA GLU A 138 -8.25 19.00 3.22
C GLU A 138 -9.23 17.84 3.52
N PRO A 139 -8.79 16.56 3.43
CA PRO A 139 -9.66 15.45 3.75
C PRO A 139 -9.92 15.42 5.26
N LEU A 140 -11.16 15.17 5.69
CA LEU A 140 -11.40 14.79 7.07
C LEU A 140 -10.85 13.38 7.28
N PHE A 141 -9.77 13.28 8.02
CA PHE A 141 -9.16 12.02 8.45
C PHE A 141 -8.59 12.18 9.86
N VAL A 142 -8.85 11.19 10.72
CA VAL A 142 -8.34 11.12 12.09
C VAL A 142 -7.72 9.74 12.26
N ASN A 143 -6.46 9.68 12.68
CA ASN A 143 -5.79 8.41 12.91
C ASN A 143 -6.14 7.80 14.28
N ARG A 144 -5.58 6.62 14.59
CA ARG A 144 -5.85 5.92 15.86
C ARG A 144 -5.29 6.66 17.08
N GLN A 145 -4.36 7.59 16.87
CA GLN A 145 -3.75 8.45 17.88
C GLN A 145 -4.54 9.76 18.06
N LEU A 146 -5.69 9.91 17.40
CA LEU A 146 -6.53 11.10 17.40
C LEU A 146 -5.87 12.33 16.74
N GLU A 147 -4.84 12.12 15.93
CA GLU A 147 -4.21 13.17 15.15
C GLU A 147 -5.04 13.45 13.89
N ILE A 148 -5.21 14.73 13.58
CA ILE A 148 -5.96 15.21 12.41
C ILE A 148 -4.97 15.43 11.27
N PHE A 149 -5.34 14.97 10.07
CA PHE A 149 -4.62 15.35 8.86
C PHE A 149 -5.09 16.73 8.41
N ASP A 150 -4.19 17.72 8.46
CA ASP A 150 -4.47 19.14 8.22
C ASP A 150 -3.78 19.68 6.94
N THR A 151 -3.29 18.78 6.08
CA THR A 151 -2.60 19.16 4.84
C THR A 151 -3.57 19.31 3.68
N LYS A 152 -3.45 20.42 2.95
CA LYS A 152 -4.12 20.65 1.67
C LYS A 152 -3.57 19.73 0.59
N VAL A 153 -4.47 19.00 -0.08
CA VAL A 153 -4.13 18.06 -1.15
C VAL A 153 -4.71 18.54 -2.46
N ASP A 154 -3.84 18.77 -3.44
CA ASP A 154 -4.19 19.08 -4.82
C ASP A 154 -3.70 17.97 -5.76
N CYS A 155 -3.87 18.16 -7.08
CA CYS A 155 -3.38 17.18 -8.06
C CYS A 155 -1.85 17.05 -8.05
N ALA A 156 -1.10 18.12 -7.77
CA ALA A 156 0.36 18.06 -7.77
C ALA A 156 0.88 17.21 -6.61
N PHE A 157 0.29 17.37 -5.42
CA PHE A 157 0.53 16.53 -4.26
C PHE A 157 0.24 15.06 -4.58
N LEU A 158 -0.94 14.75 -5.12
CA LEU A 158 -1.34 13.37 -5.45
C LEU A 158 -0.37 12.72 -6.45
N ASN A 159 0.04 13.47 -7.47
CA ASN A 159 1.01 12.98 -8.47
C ASN A 159 2.39 12.76 -7.87
N GLN A 160 2.84 13.62 -6.96
CA GLN A 160 4.12 13.44 -6.27
C GLN A 160 4.09 12.18 -5.39
N VAL A 161 3.04 11.99 -4.59
CA VAL A 161 2.87 10.79 -3.77
C VAL A 161 2.80 9.52 -4.64
N GLN A 162 2.14 9.58 -5.80
CA GLN A 162 2.14 8.48 -6.77
C GLN A 162 3.56 8.14 -7.22
N MET A 163 4.36 9.13 -7.59
CA MET A 163 5.75 8.93 -8.02
C MET A 163 6.61 8.32 -6.91
N ASP A 164 6.43 8.77 -5.67
CA ASP A 164 7.19 8.26 -4.53
C ASP A 164 6.78 6.82 -4.16
N ALA A 165 5.49 6.49 -4.20
CA ALA A 165 5.02 5.12 -4.03
C ALA A 165 5.57 4.19 -5.12
N ALA A 166 5.63 4.65 -6.37
CA ALA A 166 6.23 3.89 -7.46
C ALA A 166 7.73 3.66 -7.26
N ARG A 167 8.47 4.68 -6.79
CA ARG A 167 9.89 4.54 -6.43
C ARG A 167 10.10 3.51 -5.32
N LEU A 168 9.27 3.54 -4.28
CA LEU A 168 9.31 2.55 -3.20
C LEU A 168 9.07 1.13 -3.72
N ALA A 169 8.12 0.95 -4.64
CA ALA A 169 7.90 -0.36 -5.27
C ALA A 169 9.14 -0.83 -6.03
N CYS A 170 9.82 0.06 -6.77
CA CYS A 170 11.09 -0.26 -7.41
C CYS A 170 12.18 -0.62 -6.39
N SER A 171 12.29 0.10 -5.27
CA SER A 171 13.24 -0.22 -4.20
C SER A 171 12.98 -1.60 -3.58
N VAL A 172 11.72 -1.97 -3.36
CA VAL A 172 11.33 -3.31 -2.89
C VAL A 172 11.68 -4.39 -3.91
N ILE A 173 11.45 -4.15 -5.21
CA ILE A 173 11.87 -5.08 -6.27
C ILE A 173 13.40 -5.26 -6.24
N ASN A 174 14.13 -4.16 -6.07
CA ASN A 174 15.59 -4.18 -6.01
C ASN A 174 16.14 -5.01 -4.86
N THR A 175 15.42 -5.15 -3.73
CA THR A 175 15.91 -6.01 -2.63
C THR A 175 16.00 -7.47 -3.02
N VAL A 176 15.19 -7.93 -3.99
CA VAL A 176 15.24 -9.28 -4.54
C VAL A 176 16.23 -9.35 -5.70
N THR A 177 16.16 -8.41 -6.64
CA THR A 177 16.96 -8.48 -7.87
C THR A 177 18.44 -8.19 -7.63
N HIS A 178 18.78 -7.36 -6.65
CA HIS A 178 20.18 -7.10 -6.26
C HIS A 178 20.85 -8.32 -5.63
N MET A 179 20.07 -9.27 -5.09
CA MET A 179 20.56 -10.56 -4.63
C MET A 179 20.75 -11.57 -5.77
N GLY A 180 20.46 -11.18 -7.02
CA GLY A 180 20.63 -12.01 -8.21
C GLY A 180 19.42 -12.87 -8.57
N PHE A 181 18.29 -12.70 -7.90
CA PHE A 181 17.07 -13.43 -8.19
C PHE A 181 16.16 -12.67 -9.16
N GLN A 182 15.44 -13.42 -10.01
CA GLN A 182 14.39 -12.83 -10.81
C GLN A 182 13.21 -12.48 -9.90
N PHE A 183 12.68 -11.25 -10.04
CA PHE A 183 11.51 -10.85 -9.26
C PHE A 183 10.28 -11.69 -9.68
N PRO A 184 9.51 -12.25 -8.73
CA PRO A 184 8.39 -13.13 -9.04
C PRO A 184 7.35 -12.50 -9.99
N GLY A 185 7.02 -13.23 -11.05
CA GLY A 185 6.07 -12.78 -12.07
C GLY A 185 6.63 -11.77 -13.07
N SER A 186 7.94 -11.48 -13.04
CA SER A 186 8.63 -10.69 -14.07
C SER A 186 9.29 -11.58 -15.12
N SER A 187 9.65 -10.98 -16.26
CA SER A 187 10.56 -11.57 -17.26
C SER A 187 11.96 -10.94 -17.19
N GLY A 188 12.31 -10.37 -16.02
CA GLY A 188 13.58 -9.69 -15.79
C GLY A 188 14.77 -10.65 -15.67
N PRO A 189 16.00 -10.12 -15.53
CA PRO A 189 17.19 -10.92 -15.29
C PRO A 189 17.16 -11.58 -13.90
N GLY A 190 18.03 -12.57 -13.69
CA GLY A 190 18.24 -13.25 -12.41
C GLY A 190 17.86 -14.73 -12.43
N VAL A 191 18.15 -15.41 -11.32
CA VAL A 191 17.79 -16.82 -11.13
C VAL A 191 16.28 -16.92 -10.83
N GLU A 192 15.57 -17.73 -11.60
CA GLU A 192 14.15 -18.01 -11.37
C GLU A 192 13.92 -18.64 -9.99
N ILE A 193 13.14 -17.96 -9.15
CA ILE A 193 12.73 -18.47 -7.82
C ILE A 193 11.67 -19.57 -7.96
N TRP A 194 10.73 -19.38 -8.87
CA TRP A 194 9.64 -20.32 -9.11
C TRP A 194 9.42 -20.53 -10.60
N LYS A 195 9.62 -21.77 -11.05
CA LYS A 195 9.28 -22.17 -12.42
C LYS A 195 7.78 -22.29 -12.52
N ASN A 196 7.14 -21.34 -13.21
CA ASN A 196 5.79 -21.58 -13.70
C ASN A 196 5.87 -22.74 -14.69
N LYS A 197 5.35 -23.91 -14.31
CA LYS A 197 4.95 -24.91 -15.30
C LYS A 197 3.88 -24.24 -16.14
N LYS A 198 4.27 -23.63 -17.26
CA LYS A 198 3.32 -23.36 -18.34
C LYS A 198 2.70 -24.71 -18.65
N THR A 199 1.42 -24.85 -18.34
CA THR A 199 0.59 -25.95 -18.85
C THR A 199 0.80 -25.97 -20.36
N GLN A 200 1.36 -27.08 -20.86
CA GLN A 200 1.33 -27.39 -22.29
C GLN A 200 -0.11 -27.50 -22.76
#